data_AF-A0A937J615-F1
#
_entry.id   AF-A0A937J615-F1
#
_cell.length_a   1.000
_cell.length_b   1.000
_cell.length_c   1.000
_cell.angle_alpha   90.00
_cell.angle_beta   90.00
_cell.angle_gamma   90.00
#
_symmetry.space_group_name_H-M   'P 1'
#
loop_
_entity.id
_entity.type
_entity.pdbx_description
1 polymer ?
#
loop_
_entity_poly.entity_id
_entity_poly.type
_entity_poly.pdbx_seq_one_letter_code
_entity_poly.pdbx_strand_id
1 'polypeptide(L)'
;MKHFYLLLVALLSFSILAEEGRFGRDANDYQYTSFGFSLISAEDDGIALNASLALPGPLYALFERRADGVDLDNETYDKVVNSFRVGAHAGIGDILNSISAKGVTFSVENFLDVYAEVGVKSTSLENDINKFSEDDAQANVIAGVRFGNSNAWEGKLFADFSKESEIAYFQCPDGDVCTQQVSVVLNDETDRKFGAEAVFNMSKHTAVNFKVISSDVLDSSFEIGFRFTF
;
A
#
# COMPACT_ATOMS: atom_id res chain seq x y z
N MET A 1 15.31 14.57 16.47
CA MET A 1 15.41 13.33 17.28
C MET A 1 14.59 13.33 18.57
N LYS A 2 14.56 14.41 19.38
CA LYS A 2 13.85 14.40 20.70
C LYS A 2 12.32 14.31 20.62
N HIS A 3 11.70 14.79 19.54
CA HIS A 3 10.24 14.74 19.33
C HIS A 3 9.73 13.39 18.80
N PHE A 4 10.60 12.57 18.20
CA PHE A 4 10.22 11.27 17.65
C PHE A 4 9.87 10.26 18.75
N TYR A 5 10.62 10.29 19.86
CA TYR A 5 10.32 9.49 21.06
C TYR A 5 8.97 9.86 21.69
N LEU A 6 8.59 11.15 21.62
CA LEU A 6 7.33 11.63 22.19
C LEU A 6 6.12 11.17 21.35
N LEU A 7 6.27 11.16 20.02
CA LEU A 7 5.29 10.59 19.09
C LEU A 7 5.17 9.07 19.29
N LEU A 8 6.30 8.37 19.45
CA LEU A 8 6.32 6.93 19.72
C LEU A 8 5.63 6.58 21.05
N VAL A 9 5.89 7.36 22.11
CA VAL A 9 5.24 7.22 23.42
C VAL A 9 3.74 7.53 23.34
N ALA A 10 3.33 8.52 22.55
CA ALA A 10 1.92 8.81 22.31
C ALA A 10 1.21 7.66 21.57
N LEU A 11 1.81 7.12 20.50
CA LEU A 11 1.30 5.96 19.77
C LEU A 11 1.20 4.71 20.66
N LEU A 12 2.23 4.46 21.48
CA LEU A 12 2.25 3.37 22.46
C LEU A 12 1.19 3.54 23.55
N SER A 13 0.84 4.77 23.95
CA SER A 13 -0.19 4.98 24.98
C SER A 13 -1.62 4.81 24.45
N PHE A 14 -1.88 5.05 23.16
CA PHE A 14 -3.14 4.65 22.52
C PHE A 14 -3.32 3.13 22.41
N SER A 15 -2.23 2.37 22.47
CA SER A 15 -2.27 0.90 22.48
C SER A 15 -2.95 0.34 23.73
N ILE A 16 -2.84 1.06 24.86
CA ILE A 16 -3.31 0.61 26.18
C ILE A 16 -4.83 0.82 26.34
N LEU A 17 -5.44 1.66 25.48
CA LEU A 17 -6.88 1.93 25.47
C LEU A 17 -7.66 1.07 24.44
N ALA A 18 -6.99 0.11 23.80
CA ALA A 18 -7.62 -0.77 22.84
C ALA A 18 -8.41 -1.86 23.57
N GLU A 19 -9.70 -1.64 23.78
CA GLU A 19 -10.60 -2.66 24.30
C GLU A 19 -10.76 -3.78 23.25
N GLU A 20 -10.41 -5.02 23.63
CA GLU A 20 -10.59 -6.19 22.78
C GLU A 20 -12.06 -6.31 22.35
N GLY A 21 -12.30 -6.54 21.07
CA GLY A 21 -13.66 -6.68 20.54
C GLY A 21 -14.49 -5.40 20.49
N ARG A 22 -13.90 -4.20 20.71
CA ARG A 22 -14.61 -2.90 20.61
C ARG A 22 -15.44 -2.74 19.33
N PHE A 23 -14.97 -3.28 18.19
CA PHE A 23 -15.68 -3.25 16.92
C PHE A 23 -16.23 -4.63 16.48
N GLY A 24 -16.22 -5.62 17.38
CA GLY A 24 -16.69 -6.98 17.11
C GLY A 24 -15.77 -7.78 16.19
N ARG A 25 -14.46 -7.51 16.24
CA ARG A 25 -13.40 -8.18 15.47
C ARG A 25 -12.21 -8.48 16.38
N ASP A 26 -11.43 -9.47 16.02
CA ASP A 26 -10.19 -9.79 16.74
C ASP A 26 -9.13 -8.71 16.51
N ALA A 27 -8.14 -8.62 17.39
CA ALA A 27 -7.10 -7.59 17.30
C ALA A 27 -6.29 -7.65 15.99
N ASN A 28 -6.16 -8.85 15.43
CA ASN A 28 -5.43 -9.15 14.20
C ASN A 28 -6.34 -9.32 12.97
N ASP A 29 -7.65 -9.14 13.11
CA ASP A 29 -8.60 -9.18 12.00
C ASP A 29 -8.65 -7.82 11.30
N TYR A 30 -7.59 -7.56 10.53
CA TYR A 30 -7.39 -6.32 9.81
C TYR A 30 -8.36 -6.16 8.63
N GLN A 31 -8.91 -4.95 8.45
CA GLN A 31 -9.79 -4.65 7.32
C GLN A 31 -9.00 -4.46 6.01
N TYR A 32 -9.45 -5.15 4.96
CA TYR A 32 -8.95 -5.08 3.57
C TYR A 32 -10.04 -4.67 2.55
N THR A 33 -11.24 -4.33 3.02
CA THR A 33 -12.28 -3.67 2.22
C THR A 33 -12.43 -2.24 2.71
N SER A 34 -12.04 -1.29 1.89
CA SER A 34 -12.09 0.13 2.26
C SER A 34 -12.17 1.06 1.06
N PHE A 35 -12.67 2.26 1.31
CA PHE A 35 -12.53 3.39 0.42
C PHE A 35 -11.96 4.57 1.20
N GLY A 36 -11.01 5.30 0.64
CA GLY A 36 -10.38 6.41 1.34
C GLY A 36 -9.95 7.53 0.41
N PHE A 37 -9.84 8.70 1.00
CA PHE A 37 -9.38 9.92 0.37
C PHE A 37 -8.30 10.54 1.26
N SER A 38 -7.22 11.01 0.65
CA SER A 38 -6.08 11.60 1.37
C SER A 38 -5.64 12.91 0.72
N LEU A 39 -5.20 13.84 1.56
CA LEU A 39 -4.48 15.03 1.18
C LEU A 39 -2.99 14.76 1.32
N ILE A 40 -2.23 15.17 0.31
CA ILE A 40 -0.80 14.95 0.20
C ILE A 40 -0.13 16.31 0.35
N SER A 41 0.90 16.37 1.18
CA SER A 41 1.82 17.49 1.29
C SER A 41 3.21 17.00 0.93
N ALA A 42 3.76 17.56 -0.15
CA ALA A 42 5.10 17.30 -0.66
C ALA A 42 5.73 18.65 -1.07
N GLU A 43 6.49 18.70 -2.18
CA GLU A 43 6.88 19.98 -2.79
C GLU A 43 5.65 20.76 -3.26
N ASP A 44 4.72 20.06 -3.94
CA ASP A 44 3.40 20.55 -4.28
C ASP A 44 2.29 19.74 -3.59
N ASP A 45 1.18 20.41 -3.26
CA ASP A 45 0.04 19.77 -2.63
C ASP A 45 -0.69 18.84 -3.60
N GLY A 46 -1.24 17.75 -3.07
CA GLY A 46 -1.88 16.71 -3.87
C GLY A 46 -3.07 16.06 -3.19
N ILE A 47 -3.74 15.18 -3.94
CA ILE A 47 -4.85 14.37 -3.44
C ILE A 47 -4.69 12.91 -3.87
N ALA A 48 -5.14 11.98 -3.05
CA ALA A 48 -5.20 10.57 -3.38
C ALA A 48 -6.57 9.96 -3.05
N LEU A 49 -6.99 9.05 -3.91
CA LEU A 49 -8.12 8.15 -3.72
C LEU A 49 -7.59 6.73 -3.65
N ASN A 50 -8.01 6.00 -2.63
CA ASN A 50 -7.68 4.58 -2.47
C ASN A 50 -8.96 3.77 -2.31
N ALA A 51 -8.99 2.59 -2.92
CA ALA A 51 -10.03 1.60 -2.75
C ALA A 51 -9.36 0.23 -2.57
N SER A 52 -9.85 -0.55 -1.62
CA SER A 52 -9.43 -1.92 -1.41
C SER A 52 -10.65 -2.82 -1.28
N LEU A 53 -10.53 -4.05 -1.75
CA LEU A 53 -11.59 -5.05 -1.71
C LEU A 53 -10.99 -6.39 -1.28
N ALA A 54 -11.48 -6.94 -0.17
CA ALA A 54 -11.14 -8.29 0.26
C ALA A 54 -11.63 -9.32 -0.78
N LEU A 55 -10.77 -10.27 -1.12
CA LEU A 55 -11.05 -11.41 -2.00
C LEU A 55 -11.04 -12.70 -1.16
N PRO A 56 -11.52 -13.83 -1.70
CA PRO A 56 -11.51 -15.10 -0.96
C PRO A 56 -10.10 -15.50 -0.47
N GLY A 57 -10.03 -15.93 0.78
CA GLY A 57 -8.76 -16.31 1.43
C GLY A 57 -7.95 -15.09 1.89
N PRO A 58 -6.61 -15.14 1.82
CA PRO A 58 -5.73 -14.05 2.27
C PRO A 58 -5.56 -12.93 1.22
N LEU A 59 -6.40 -12.90 0.19
CA LEU A 59 -6.20 -12.05 -0.98
C LEU A 59 -7.03 -10.78 -0.90
N TYR A 60 -6.54 -9.70 -1.53
CA TYR A 60 -7.28 -8.46 -1.68
C TYR A 60 -6.85 -7.72 -2.95
N ALA A 61 -7.74 -6.92 -3.53
CA ALA A 61 -7.43 -6.03 -4.63
C ALA A 61 -7.31 -4.59 -4.12
N LEU A 62 -6.41 -3.81 -4.71
CA LEU A 62 -6.28 -2.37 -4.45
C LEU A 62 -6.30 -1.59 -5.75
N PHE A 63 -6.95 -0.44 -5.68
CA PHE A 63 -6.90 0.61 -6.67
C PHE A 63 -6.49 1.90 -5.97
N GLU A 64 -5.50 2.61 -6.49
CA GLU A 64 -5.07 3.91 -5.97
C GLU A 64 -4.88 4.88 -7.13
N ARG A 65 -5.49 6.06 -7.01
CA ARG A 65 -5.28 7.19 -7.91
C ARG A 65 -4.76 8.36 -7.11
N ARG A 66 -3.59 8.86 -7.47
CA ARG A 66 -2.89 9.98 -6.84
C ARG A 66 -2.72 11.08 -7.86
N ALA A 67 -2.98 12.32 -7.47
CA ALA A 67 -2.68 13.51 -8.23
C ALA A 67 -1.81 14.42 -7.36
N ASP A 68 -0.57 14.66 -7.79
CA ASP A 68 0.37 15.58 -7.16
C ASP A 68 0.39 16.89 -7.97
N GLY A 69 0.64 18.03 -7.32
CA GLY A 69 0.69 19.34 -8.00
C GLY A 69 -0.68 19.84 -8.42
N VAL A 70 -1.66 19.79 -7.50
CA VAL A 70 -3.03 20.23 -7.77
C VAL A 70 -3.13 21.75 -7.63
N ASP A 71 -3.24 22.45 -8.75
CA ASP A 71 -3.61 23.87 -8.76
C ASP A 71 -5.13 24.01 -8.91
N LEU A 72 -5.80 24.34 -7.80
CA LEU A 72 -7.26 24.52 -7.77
C LEU A 72 -7.74 25.78 -8.49
N ASP A 73 -6.87 26.76 -8.72
CA ASP A 73 -7.22 28.01 -9.40
C ASP A 73 -7.21 27.83 -10.93
N ASN A 74 -6.37 26.95 -11.45
CA ASN A 74 -6.25 26.67 -12.88
C ASN A 74 -6.80 25.29 -13.32
N GLU A 75 -7.31 24.48 -12.39
CA GLU A 75 -7.77 23.10 -12.62
C GLU A 75 -6.70 22.18 -13.26
N THR A 76 -5.42 22.48 -13.03
CA THR A 76 -4.28 21.74 -13.59
C THR A 76 -3.67 20.77 -12.57
N TYR A 77 -3.02 19.73 -13.11
CA TYR A 77 -2.31 18.72 -12.34
C TYR A 77 -0.94 18.49 -12.95
N ASP A 78 0.10 18.47 -12.12
CA ASP A 78 1.46 18.21 -12.61
C ASP A 78 1.69 16.73 -12.89
N LYS A 79 1.14 15.87 -12.04
CA LYS A 79 1.35 14.42 -12.12
C LYS A 79 0.14 13.64 -11.64
N VAL A 80 -0.32 12.68 -12.44
CA VAL A 80 -1.33 11.70 -12.03
C VAL A 80 -0.74 10.30 -12.09
N VAL A 81 -0.88 9.57 -10.99
CA VAL A 81 -0.45 8.18 -10.84
C VAL A 81 -1.67 7.32 -10.59
N ASN A 82 -1.89 6.34 -11.46
CA ASN A 82 -2.92 5.31 -11.26
C ASN A 82 -2.23 3.99 -10.98
N SER A 83 -2.73 3.23 -10.01
CA SER A 83 -2.21 1.90 -9.72
C SER A 83 -3.31 0.91 -9.42
N PHE A 84 -3.10 -0.31 -9.88
CA PHE A 84 -3.94 -1.46 -9.60
C PHE A 84 -3.05 -2.60 -9.13
N ARG A 85 -3.36 -3.16 -7.97
CA ARG A 85 -2.58 -4.21 -7.32
C ARG A 85 -3.46 -5.34 -6.80
N VAL A 86 -2.89 -6.53 -6.73
CA VAL A 86 -3.43 -7.66 -5.99
C VAL A 86 -2.45 -8.00 -4.87
N GLY A 87 -2.96 -8.01 -3.64
CA GLY A 87 -2.24 -8.28 -2.42
C GLY A 87 -2.58 -9.65 -1.83
N ALA A 88 -1.63 -10.20 -1.10
CA ALA A 88 -1.80 -11.35 -0.21
C ALA A 88 -1.22 -11.01 1.16
N HIS A 89 -1.88 -11.42 2.25
CA HIS A 89 -1.38 -11.24 3.61
C HIS A 89 -1.38 -12.55 4.42
N ALA A 90 -0.52 -12.65 5.42
CA ALA A 90 -0.48 -13.79 6.32
C ALA A 90 -0.04 -13.36 7.73
N GLY A 91 -0.68 -13.90 8.76
CA GLY A 91 -0.26 -13.71 10.15
C GLY A 91 1.07 -14.40 10.42
N ILE A 92 1.97 -13.74 11.14
CA ILE A 92 3.30 -14.30 11.43
C ILE A 92 3.23 -15.58 12.27
N GLY A 93 2.22 -15.74 13.11
CA GLY A 93 1.96 -16.95 13.89
C GLY A 93 1.62 -18.15 12.99
N ASP A 94 0.92 -17.95 11.88
CA ASP A 94 0.65 -19.03 10.92
C ASP A 94 1.93 -19.50 10.20
N ILE A 95 2.88 -18.59 10.00
CA ILE A 95 4.18 -18.88 9.39
C ILE A 95 5.11 -19.58 10.41
N LEU A 96 5.18 -19.06 11.63
CA LEU A 96 6.14 -19.49 12.66
C LEU A 96 5.69 -20.71 13.48
N ASN A 97 4.39 -21.01 13.54
CA ASN A 97 3.89 -22.25 14.17
C ASN A 97 4.45 -23.54 13.53
N SER A 98 5.10 -23.43 12.36
CA SER A 98 5.77 -24.53 11.66
C SER A 98 7.22 -24.80 12.10
N ILE A 99 7.89 -23.88 12.82
CA ILE A 99 9.30 -24.04 13.25
C ILE A 99 9.35 -24.43 14.72
N SER A 100 9.01 -25.68 15.01
CA SER A 100 9.26 -26.31 16.31
C SER A 100 10.74 -26.68 16.43
N ALA A 101 11.55 -25.78 16.98
CA ALA A 101 12.93 -26.07 17.35
C ALA A 101 12.99 -26.56 18.81
N LYS A 102 13.10 -27.88 18.99
CA LYS A 102 13.59 -28.52 20.24
C LYS A 102 12.90 -28.09 21.55
N GLY A 103 11.57 -28.13 21.60
CA GLY A 103 10.84 -28.18 22.88
C GLY A 103 10.64 -26.84 23.61
N VAL A 104 10.89 -25.71 22.95
CA VAL A 104 10.45 -24.39 23.44
C VAL A 104 9.28 -23.94 22.57
N THR A 105 8.06 -24.00 23.11
CA THR A 105 6.85 -23.53 22.42
C THR A 105 6.80 -22.01 22.52
N PHE A 106 7.28 -21.31 21.49
CA PHE A 106 7.05 -19.88 21.34
C PHE A 106 5.65 -19.69 20.73
N SER A 107 4.64 -19.47 21.58
CA SER A 107 3.33 -18.98 21.14
C SER A 107 3.47 -17.49 20.87
N VAL A 108 3.92 -17.13 19.66
CA VAL A 108 3.90 -15.73 19.22
C VAL A 108 2.46 -15.41 18.88
N GLU A 109 1.77 -14.66 19.75
CA GLU A 109 0.45 -14.11 19.43
C GLU A 109 0.51 -13.37 18.09
N ASN A 110 -0.50 -13.54 17.23
CA ASN A 110 -0.59 -12.98 15.87
C ASN A 110 -0.74 -11.44 15.91
N PHE A 111 0.21 -10.69 16.47
CA PHE A 111 0.16 -9.22 16.53
C PHE A 111 0.69 -8.55 15.24
N LEU A 112 1.17 -9.35 14.27
CA LEU A 112 1.85 -8.91 13.06
C LEU A 112 1.42 -9.75 11.85
N ASP A 113 1.01 -9.06 10.79
CA ASP A 113 0.75 -9.60 9.46
C ASP A 113 1.89 -9.20 8.52
N VAL A 114 2.37 -10.14 7.70
CA VAL A 114 3.22 -9.84 6.54
C VAL A 114 2.35 -9.79 5.30
N TYR A 115 2.65 -8.89 4.37
CA TYR A 115 1.90 -8.80 3.12
C TYR A 115 2.81 -8.46 1.93
N ALA A 116 2.36 -8.88 0.75
CA ALA A 116 2.96 -8.54 -0.52
C ALA A 116 1.88 -8.19 -1.53
N GLU A 117 2.11 -7.16 -2.34
CA GLU A 117 1.22 -6.68 -3.38
C GLU A 117 1.99 -6.64 -4.70
N VAL A 118 1.37 -7.10 -5.77
CA VAL A 118 1.93 -7.05 -7.12
C VAL A 118 0.89 -6.44 -8.06
N GLY A 119 1.33 -5.59 -8.97
CA GLY A 119 0.42 -4.93 -9.89
C GLY A 119 1.11 -4.04 -10.91
N VAL A 120 0.32 -3.13 -11.44
CA VAL A 120 0.74 -2.16 -12.46
C VAL A 120 0.50 -0.75 -11.96
N LYS A 121 1.38 0.15 -12.37
CA LYS A 121 1.35 1.57 -12.04
C LYS A 121 1.58 2.34 -13.32
N SER A 122 0.75 3.34 -13.58
CA SER A 122 0.89 4.23 -14.73
C SER A 122 1.02 5.65 -14.21
N THR A 123 1.95 6.40 -14.80
CA THR A 123 2.21 7.80 -14.47
C THR A 123 1.98 8.64 -15.71
N SER A 124 1.20 9.71 -15.59
CA SER A 124 1.02 10.72 -16.64
C SER A 124 1.45 12.08 -16.11
N LEU A 125 2.29 12.78 -16.87
CA LEU A 125 2.78 14.13 -16.57
C LEU A 125 2.08 15.14 -17.50
N GLU A 126 1.70 16.30 -16.96
CA GLU A 126 1.23 17.50 -17.68
C GLU A 126 -0.02 17.35 -18.59
N ASN A 127 -1.14 17.96 -18.18
CA ASN A 127 -2.32 18.43 -18.96
C ASN A 127 -2.97 17.58 -20.09
N ASP A 128 -2.54 16.35 -20.38
CA ASP A 128 -3.12 15.53 -21.46
C ASP A 128 -4.10 14.49 -20.90
N ILE A 129 -5.25 14.98 -20.42
CA ILE A 129 -6.27 14.27 -19.63
C ILE A 129 -7.03 13.16 -20.42
N ASN A 130 -6.65 12.85 -21.66
CA ASN A 130 -7.37 11.92 -22.54
C ASN A 130 -6.50 10.94 -23.33
N LYS A 131 -5.21 10.82 -23.03
CA LYS A 131 -4.39 9.75 -23.59
C LYS A 131 -3.89 8.84 -22.48
N PHE A 132 -4.52 7.67 -22.38
CA PHE A 132 -3.77 6.49 -21.96
C PHE A 132 -2.66 6.31 -23.02
N SER A 133 -1.50 6.91 -22.79
CA SER A 133 -0.31 6.51 -23.49
C SER A 133 0.00 5.10 -22.98
N GLU A 134 -0.07 4.10 -23.86
CA GLU A 134 0.31 2.72 -23.55
C GLU A 134 1.81 2.61 -23.14
N ASP A 135 2.57 3.71 -23.25
CA ASP A 135 4.04 3.71 -23.15
C ASP A 135 4.61 3.90 -21.72
N ASP A 136 3.79 4.22 -20.70
CA ASP A 136 4.29 4.53 -19.33
C ASP A 136 3.79 3.57 -18.22
N ALA A 137 3.47 2.33 -18.58
CA ALA A 137 3.08 1.30 -17.62
C ALA A 137 4.32 0.67 -16.94
N GLN A 138 4.34 0.70 -15.62
CA GLN A 138 5.40 0.17 -14.78
C GLN A 138 4.88 -1.02 -13.96
N ALA A 139 5.71 -2.04 -13.81
CA ALA A 139 5.46 -3.11 -12.85
C ALA A 139 5.67 -2.58 -11.43
N ASN A 140 4.75 -2.92 -10.51
CA ASN A 140 4.76 -2.45 -9.15
C ASN A 140 4.70 -3.61 -8.15
N VAL A 141 5.64 -3.63 -7.21
CA VAL A 141 5.71 -4.64 -6.15
C VAL A 141 5.85 -3.94 -4.81
N ILE A 142 4.96 -4.22 -3.87
CA ILE A 142 5.03 -3.70 -2.50
C ILE A 142 5.18 -4.89 -1.55
N ALA A 143 6.09 -4.81 -0.60
CA ALA A 143 6.20 -5.77 0.48
C ALA A 143 6.23 -5.03 1.81
N GLY A 144 5.51 -5.55 2.81
CA GLY A 144 5.40 -4.86 4.09
C GLY A 144 4.96 -5.73 5.25
N VAL A 145 4.94 -5.09 6.41
CA VAL A 145 4.42 -5.63 7.65
C VAL A 145 3.35 -4.71 8.19
N ARG A 146 2.27 -5.29 8.71
CA ARG A 146 1.19 -4.62 9.41
C ARG A 146 1.16 -5.13 10.84
N PHE A 147 0.98 -4.25 11.80
CA PHE A 147 0.98 -4.60 13.22
C PHE A 147 0.04 -3.68 14.00
N GLY A 148 -0.23 -4.04 15.25
CA GLY A 148 -1.13 -3.27 16.13
C GLY A 148 -2.47 -3.96 16.30
N ASN A 149 -3.50 -3.18 16.65
CA ASN A 149 -4.82 -3.67 17.01
C ASN A 149 -5.90 -3.06 16.12
N SER A 150 -6.58 -3.90 15.34
CA SER A 150 -7.64 -3.45 14.43
C SER A 150 -8.83 -2.77 15.15
N ASN A 151 -8.97 -2.95 16.47
CA ASN A 151 -9.96 -2.24 17.27
C ASN A 151 -9.54 -0.83 17.74
N ALA A 152 -8.30 -0.40 17.49
CA ALA A 152 -7.80 0.91 17.93
C ALA A 152 -6.85 1.57 16.93
N TRP A 153 -5.64 1.02 16.76
CA TRP A 153 -4.62 1.60 15.88
C TRP A 153 -3.83 0.50 15.18
N GLU A 154 -3.42 0.79 13.96
CA GLU A 154 -2.65 -0.13 13.11
C GLU A 154 -1.42 0.63 12.58
N GLY A 155 -0.27 -0.02 12.57
CA GLY A 155 0.93 0.44 11.91
C GLY A 155 1.20 -0.40 10.67
N LYS A 156 1.69 0.22 9.60
CA LYS A 156 2.27 -0.47 8.44
C LYS A 156 3.64 0.09 8.13
N LEU A 157 4.56 -0.79 7.77
CA LEU A 157 5.85 -0.44 7.20
C LEU A 157 5.98 -1.20 5.89
N PHE A 158 6.38 -0.52 4.82
CA PHE A 158 6.45 -1.14 3.50
C PHE A 158 7.60 -0.60 2.66
N ALA A 159 8.06 -1.44 1.74
CA ALA A 159 8.93 -1.07 0.64
C ALA A 159 8.14 -1.21 -0.66
N ASP A 160 8.10 -0.14 -1.45
CA ASP A 160 7.49 -0.05 -2.77
C ASP A 160 8.61 -0.03 -3.81
N PHE A 161 8.58 -1.02 -4.70
CA PHE A 161 9.48 -1.16 -5.83
C PHE A 161 8.66 -0.94 -7.10
N SER A 162 8.98 0.13 -7.82
CA SER A 162 8.41 0.42 -9.14
C SER A 162 9.52 0.26 -10.18
N LYS A 163 9.24 -0.53 -11.21
CA LYS A 163 10.21 -0.83 -12.28
C LYS A 163 9.56 -0.57 -13.62
N GLU A 164 10.20 0.23 -14.46
CA GLU A 164 9.75 0.43 -15.84
C GLU A 164 9.73 -0.91 -16.57
N SER A 165 8.60 -1.20 -17.21
CA SER A 165 8.39 -2.46 -17.92
C SER A 165 8.09 -2.16 -19.37
N GLU A 166 9.00 -2.57 -20.27
CA GLU A 166 8.66 -2.68 -21.68
C GLU A 166 7.92 -4.01 -21.88
N ILE A 167 6.69 -3.93 -22.40
CA ILE A 167 5.93 -5.12 -22.78
C ILE A 167 6.50 -5.64 -24.10
N ALA A 168 7.35 -6.67 -24.02
CA ALA A 168 7.84 -7.36 -25.21
C ALA A 168 6.83 -8.44 -25.65
N TYR A 169 6.10 -8.17 -26.74
CA TYR A 169 5.27 -9.18 -27.40
C TYR A 169 6.18 -10.17 -28.14
N PHE A 170 6.14 -11.44 -27.75
CA PHE A 170 6.79 -12.50 -28.54
C PHE A 170 6.02 -12.65 -29.86
N GLN A 171 6.61 -12.19 -30.98
CA GLN A 171 6.03 -12.44 -32.29
C GLN A 171 6.29 -13.90 -32.67
N CYS A 172 5.22 -14.70 -32.80
CA CYS A 172 5.31 -16.03 -33.37
C CYS A 172 5.82 -15.93 -34.82
N PRO A 173 6.78 -16.76 -35.24
CA PRO A 173 7.16 -16.89 -36.64
C PRO A 173 5.93 -17.22 -37.51
N ASP A 174 5.90 -16.67 -38.73
CA ASP A 174 4.80 -16.92 -39.68
C ASP A 174 4.60 -18.42 -39.91
N GLY A 175 3.45 -18.95 -39.45
CA GLY A 175 3.03 -20.34 -39.67
C GLY A 175 2.77 -21.17 -38.41
N ASP A 176 3.14 -20.70 -37.22
CA ASP A 176 2.99 -21.45 -35.97
C ASP A 176 1.86 -20.91 -35.06
N VAL A 177 1.14 -21.83 -34.40
CA VAL A 177 0.16 -21.50 -33.35
C VAL A 177 0.86 -21.59 -32.00
N CYS A 178 1.33 -20.45 -31.48
CA CYS A 178 1.85 -20.36 -30.13
C CYS A 178 0.89 -19.56 -29.22
N THR A 179 0.76 -19.98 -27.97
CA THR A 179 0.17 -19.18 -26.91
C THR A 179 0.99 -17.89 -26.77
N GLN A 180 0.37 -16.71 -26.91
CA GLN A 180 1.02 -15.43 -26.62
C GLN A 180 1.59 -15.49 -25.20
N GLN A 181 2.92 -15.68 -25.10
CA GLN A 181 3.65 -15.49 -23.84
C GLN A 181 4.00 -14.02 -23.75
N VAL A 182 3.38 -13.32 -22.80
CA VAL A 182 3.79 -11.98 -22.42
C VAL A 182 5.08 -12.12 -21.63
N SER A 183 6.19 -11.66 -22.20
CA SER A 183 7.48 -11.60 -21.51
C SER A 183 7.69 -10.18 -21.00
N VAL A 184 7.62 -9.99 -19.69
CA VAL A 184 7.91 -8.70 -19.06
C VAL A 184 9.43 -8.58 -18.94
N VAL A 185 10.04 -7.70 -19.75
CA VAL A 185 11.47 -7.38 -19.63
C VAL A 185 11.59 -6.19 -18.67
N LEU A 186 12.32 -6.42 -17.58
CA LEU A 186 12.43 -5.46 -16.48
C LEU A 186 13.71 -4.61 -16.65
N ASN A 187 13.60 -3.32 -16.99
CA ASN A 187 14.73 -2.39 -17.25
C ASN A 187 15.55 -2.06 -15.98
N ASP A 188 16.87 -1.88 -16.02
CA ASP A 188 17.74 -1.86 -14.82
C ASP A 188 17.46 -0.75 -13.78
N GLU A 189 16.69 0.29 -14.10
CA GLU A 189 16.31 1.35 -13.17
C GLU A 189 15.12 0.95 -12.29
N THR A 190 15.35 0.83 -10.98
CA THR A 190 14.32 0.50 -9.98
C THR A 190 14.14 1.68 -9.04
N ASP A 191 12.98 2.34 -9.08
CA ASP A 191 12.61 3.34 -8.08
C ASP A 191 12.18 2.59 -6.81
N ARG A 192 12.92 2.83 -5.72
CA ARG A 192 12.68 2.22 -4.42
C ARG A 192 12.19 3.28 -3.45
N LYS A 193 11.03 3.02 -2.85
CA LYS A 193 10.44 3.86 -1.81
C LYS A 193 10.21 3.06 -0.55
N PHE A 194 10.42 3.70 0.59
CA PHE A 194 10.07 3.17 1.89
C PHE A 194 8.96 4.03 2.48
N GLY A 195 7.93 3.37 2.98
CA GLY A 195 6.78 4.04 3.56
C GLY A 195 6.41 3.51 4.93
N ALA A 196 5.79 4.39 5.71
CA ALA A 196 5.18 4.07 6.98
C ALA A 196 3.76 4.64 7.00
N GLU A 197 2.80 3.87 7.49
CA GLU A 197 1.41 4.29 7.65
C GLU A 197 0.96 4.03 9.10
N ALA A 198 0.37 5.03 9.74
CA ALA A 198 -0.32 4.87 11.01
C ALA A 198 -1.82 5.09 10.79
N VAL A 199 -2.65 4.13 11.19
CA VAL A 199 -4.09 4.19 11.03
C VAL A 199 -4.77 4.13 12.38
N PHE A 200 -5.69 5.05 12.62
CA PHE A 200 -6.49 5.15 13.84
C PHE A 200 -7.94 4.81 13.52
N ASN A 201 -8.41 3.68 14.01
CA ASN A 201 -9.79 3.22 13.82
C ASN A 201 -10.69 3.96 14.81
N MET A 202 -11.46 4.93 14.30
CA MET A 202 -12.37 5.74 15.11
C MET A 202 -13.67 4.98 15.41
N SER A 203 -14.19 4.24 14.43
CA SER A 203 -15.37 3.40 14.53
C SER A 203 -15.19 2.07 13.80
N LYS A 204 -16.23 1.22 13.78
CA LYS A 204 -16.24 -0.02 12.99
C LYS A 204 -16.04 0.23 11.48
N HIS A 205 -16.47 1.39 10.99
CA HIS A 205 -16.52 1.71 9.56
C HIS A 205 -15.70 2.96 9.19
N THR A 206 -14.97 3.56 10.14
CA THR A 206 -14.21 4.80 9.87
C THR A 206 -12.85 4.80 10.55
N ALA A 207 -11.86 5.30 9.83
CA ALA A 207 -10.51 5.48 10.31
C ALA A 207 -9.86 6.74 9.72
N VAL A 208 -8.85 7.25 10.41
CA VAL A 208 -7.96 8.30 9.92
C VAL A 208 -6.58 7.70 9.76
N ASN A 209 -5.91 7.95 8.64
CA ASN A 209 -4.56 7.45 8.39
C ASN A 209 -3.57 8.58 8.12
N PHE A 210 -2.33 8.34 8.55
CA PHE A 210 -1.18 9.21 8.30
C PHE A 210 -0.14 8.37 7.59
N LYS A 211 0.28 8.79 6.40
CA LYS A 211 1.26 8.06 5.58
C LYS A 211 2.46 8.94 5.34
N VAL A 212 3.65 8.38 5.49
CA VAL A 212 4.91 9.01 5.11
C VAL A 212 5.55 8.11 4.08
N ILE A 213 6.01 8.68 2.98
CA ILE A 213 6.75 7.98 1.94
C ILE A 213 8.06 8.72 1.73
N SER A 214 9.17 7.99 1.74
CA SER A 214 10.51 8.47 1.42
C SER A 214 11.04 7.66 0.23
N SER A 215 11.60 8.32 -0.76
CA SER A 215 12.22 7.69 -1.94
C SER A 215 13.71 7.97 -1.92
N ASP A 216 14.50 7.06 -2.48
CA ASP A 216 15.93 7.29 -2.72
C ASP A 216 16.16 8.37 -3.82
N VAL A 217 15.15 8.70 -4.63
CA VAL A 217 15.24 9.57 -5.83
C VAL A 217 14.35 10.83 -5.76
N LEU A 218 13.25 10.80 -5.00
CA LEU A 218 12.26 11.90 -4.88
C LEU A 218 12.11 12.40 -3.44
N ASP A 219 11.66 13.65 -3.27
CA ASP A 219 11.37 14.26 -1.98
C ASP A 219 10.32 13.49 -1.17
N SER A 220 10.45 13.56 0.16
CA SER A 220 9.57 12.84 1.08
C SER A 220 8.18 13.46 1.09
N SER A 221 7.14 12.63 0.99
CA SER A 221 5.75 13.08 1.03
C SER A 221 5.06 12.64 2.31
N PHE A 222 4.18 13.51 2.82
CA PHE A 222 3.31 13.23 3.95
C PHE A 222 1.86 13.26 3.49
N GLU A 223 1.04 12.31 3.96
CA GLU A 223 -0.37 12.22 3.61
C GLU A 223 -1.22 12.11 4.87
N ILE A 224 -2.36 12.81 4.88
CA ILE A 224 -3.42 12.65 5.87
C ILE A 224 -4.66 12.18 5.13
N GLY A 225 -5.23 11.05 5.53
CA GLY A 225 -6.41 10.51 4.89
C GLY A 225 -7.53 10.13 5.85
N PHE A 226 -8.71 10.03 5.26
CA PHE A 226 -9.91 9.46 5.85
C PHE A 226 -10.28 8.19 5.10
N ARG A 227 -10.57 7.13 5.85
CA ARG A 227 -10.88 5.80 5.33
C ARG A 227 -12.24 5.34 5.87
N PHE A 228 -13.10 4.90 4.97
CA PHE A 228 -14.32 4.16 5.24
C PHE A 228 -14.07 2.68 5.05
N THR A 229 -14.48 1.86 6.01
CA THR A 229 -14.27 0.41 6.00
C THR A 229 -15.61 -0.32 6.08
N PHE A 230 -15.66 -1.52 5.49
CA PHE A 230 -16.88 -2.31 5.34
C PHE A 230 -16.65 -3.76 5.80
#